data_AF-A0A9X1ZAC8-F1
#
_entry.id   AF-A0A9X1ZAC8-F1
#
_cell.length_a   1.000
_cell.length_b   1.000
_cell.length_c   1.000
_cell.angle_alpha   90.00
_cell.angle_beta   90.00
_cell.angle_gamma   90.00
#
_symmetry.space_group_name_H-M   'P 1'
#
loop_
_entity.id
_entity.type
_entity.pdbx_description
1 polymer ?
#
loop_
_entity_poly.entity_id
_entity_poly.type
_entity_poly.pdbx_seq_one_letter_code
_entity_poly.pdbx_strand_id
1 'polypeptide(L)'
;MEDLLNIRSQQSATKLVILYRLEPGCLGPDGVDHIATFCQLAERALVHLNADICQWFLAPRFDKSLIEFQYSLAGKVLSHDKAVKFVASFEQQLDVIEAQFEDKLTQLINQYIARKVVP
;
A
#
# COMPACT_ATOMS: atom_id res chain seq x y z
N MET A 1 1.31 -8.17 38.71
CA MET A 1 1.42 -6.94 37.88
C MET A 1 1.97 -7.26 36.49
N GLU A 2 2.79 -8.30 36.36
CA GLU A 2 3.39 -8.71 35.07
C GLU A 2 2.43 -9.49 34.15
N ASP A 3 1.35 -10.09 34.68
CA ASP A 3 0.36 -10.82 33.87
C ASP A 3 -0.56 -9.95 33.00
N LEU A 4 -0.81 -8.69 33.38
CA LEU A 4 -1.67 -7.79 32.59
C LEU A 4 -0.97 -7.21 31.36
N LEU A 5 0.37 -7.14 31.39
CA LEU A 5 1.18 -6.77 30.21
C LEU A 5 1.27 -7.94 29.23
N ASN A 6 1.16 -9.19 29.71
CA ASN A 6 1.21 -10.38 28.87
C ASN A 6 -0.14 -10.75 28.21
N ILE A 7 -1.26 -10.19 28.67
CA ILE A 7 -2.59 -10.36 28.01
C ILE A 7 -2.71 -9.46 26.77
N ARG A 8 -1.92 -8.38 26.68
CA ARG A 8 -1.82 -7.58 25.44
C ARG A 8 -1.06 -8.32 24.32
N SER A 9 -0.41 -9.43 24.62
CA SER A 9 0.55 -10.13 23.75
C SER A 9 -0.05 -10.95 22.60
N GLN A 10 -1.37 -10.94 22.35
CA GLN A 10 -1.92 -11.75 21.25
C GLN A 10 -3.28 -11.28 20.72
N GLN A 11 -3.45 -9.98 20.54
CA GLN A 11 -4.36 -9.52 19.49
C GLN A 11 -3.53 -9.34 18.22
N SER A 12 -3.96 -9.93 17.09
CA SER A 12 -3.43 -9.46 15.81
C SER A 12 -3.77 -7.96 15.76
N ALA A 13 -2.78 -7.10 15.98
CA ALA A 13 -2.99 -5.65 15.95
C ALA A 13 -3.70 -5.36 14.62
N THR A 14 -4.92 -4.81 14.69
CA THR A 14 -5.72 -4.58 13.49
C THR A 14 -4.98 -3.51 12.68
N LYS A 15 -4.29 -3.91 11.62
CA LYS A 15 -3.52 -3.01 10.76
C LYS A 15 -4.45 -2.27 9.80
N LEU A 16 -4.07 -1.05 9.47
CA LEU A 16 -4.69 -0.33 8.35
C LEU A 16 -4.37 -1.07 7.06
N VAL A 17 -5.38 -1.46 6.30
CA VAL A 17 -5.18 -1.99 4.96
C VAL A 17 -5.31 -0.84 3.97
N ILE A 18 -4.27 -0.62 3.17
CA ILE A 18 -4.24 0.43 2.16
C ILE A 18 -4.14 -0.23 0.78
N LEU A 19 -5.18 -0.09 -0.01
CA LEU A 19 -5.20 -0.49 -1.41
C LEU A 19 -4.84 0.72 -2.28
N TYR A 20 -3.75 0.59 -3.03
CA TYR A 20 -3.39 1.53 -4.07
C TYR A 20 -3.76 0.99 -5.46
N ARG A 21 -4.50 1.78 -6.23
CA ARG A 21 -4.87 1.44 -7.62
C ARG A 21 -3.97 2.17 -8.60
N LEU A 22 -3.06 1.44 -9.23
CA LEU A 22 -2.09 1.98 -10.17
C LEU A 22 -2.61 1.96 -11.61
N GLU A 23 -2.55 3.11 -12.30
CA GLU A 23 -2.90 3.16 -13.72
C GLU A 23 -1.87 2.42 -14.59
N PRO A 24 -2.30 1.65 -15.61
CA PRO A 24 -1.38 0.96 -16.52
C PRO A 24 -0.41 1.91 -17.23
N GLY A 25 -0.83 3.14 -17.52
CA GLY A 25 -0.01 4.15 -18.19
C GLY A 25 1.28 4.51 -17.45
N CYS A 26 1.36 4.26 -16.14
CA CYS A 26 2.58 4.45 -15.35
C CYS A 26 3.73 3.51 -15.77
N LEU A 27 3.43 2.43 -16.50
CA LEU A 27 4.42 1.45 -16.99
C LEU A 27 4.83 1.66 -18.46
N GLY A 28 4.32 2.73 -19.10
CA GLY A 28 4.57 3.06 -20.51
C GLY A 28 3.43 2.62 -21.46
N PRO A 29 3.64 2.72 -22.79
CA PRO A 29 2.59 2.53 -23.80
C PRO A 29 1.94 1.14 -23.82
N ASP A 30 2.72 0.11 -23.52
CA ASP A 30 2.36 -1.32 -23.38
C ASP A 30 1.99 -1.68 -21.93
N GLY A 31 1.83 -0.69 -21.05
CA GLY A 31 1.60 -0.91 -19.63
C GLY A 31 0.35 -1.74 -19.31
N VAL A 32 -0.65 -1.74 -20.19
CA VAL A 32 -1.86 -2.58 -20.10
C VAL A 32 -1.54 -4.08 -20.04
N ASP A 33 -0.49 -4.53 -20.74
CA ASP A 33 -0.07 -5.94 -20.78
C ASP A 33 0.77 -6.32 -19.55
N HIS A 34 1.30 -5.32 -18.84
CA HIS A 34 2.25 -5.51 -17.75
C HIS A 34 1.67 -5.26 -16.36
N ILE A 35 0.61 -4.45 -16.25
CA ILE A 35 0.12 -3.92 -14.97
C ILE A 35 -0.23 -5.02 -13.96
N ALA A 36 -0.85 -6.12 -14.40
CA ALA A 36 -1.21 -7.23 -13.52
C ALA A 36 0.04 -7.89 -12.91
N THR A 37 1.03 -8.22 -13.75
CA THR A 37 2.30 -8.81 -13.31
C THR A 37 3.08 -7.85 -12.42
N PHE A 38 3.14 -6.57 -12.80
CA PHE A 38 3.81 -5.55 -12.01
C PHE A 38 3.21 -5.41 -10.61
N CYS A 39 1.88 -5.30 -10.48
CA CYS A 39 1.21 -5.19 -9.19
C CYS A 39 1.55 -6.38 -8.27
N GLN A 40 1.55 -7.61 -8.79
CA GLN A 40 1.91 -8.80 -8.01
C GLN A 40 3.37 -8.78 -7.53
N LEU A 41 4.31 -8.34 -8.36
CA LEU A 41 5.73 -8.24 -8.00
C LEU A 41 5.96 -7.11 -6.99
N ALA A 42 5.35 -5.95 -7.23
CA ALA A 42 5.51 -4.76 -6.41
C ALA A 42 4.90 -4.96 -5.01
N GLU A 43 3.72 -5.58 -4.90
CA GLU A 43 3.10 -5.88 -3.61
C GLU A 43 4.02 -6.72 -2.71
N ARG A 44 4.70 -7.73 -3.27
CA ARG A 44 5.70 -8.54 -2.53
C ARG A 44 6.89 -7.70 -2.05
N ALA A 45 7.33 -6.72 -2.85
CA ALA A 45 8.42 -5.83 -2.48
C ALA A 45 8.01 -4.79 -1.41
N LEU A 46 6.70 -4.57 -1.21
CA LEU A 46 6.13 -3.60 -0.29
C LEU A 46 5.67 -4.20 1.03
N VAL A 47 5.71 -5.53 1.19
CA VAL A 47 5.17 -6.25 2.36
C VAL A 47 5.74 -5.78 3.71
N HIS A 48 6.98 -5.26 3.72
CA HIS A 48 7.65 -4.77 4.93
C HIS A 48 7.57 -3.24 5.10
N LEU A 49 7.06 -2.51 4.11
CA LEU A 49 6.96 -1.06 4.17
C LEU A 49 5.88 -0.65 5.19
N ASN A 50 6.29 0.06 6.26
CA ASN A 50 5.42 0.49 7.37
C ASN A 50 4.62 -0.66 8.01
N ALA A 51 5.18 -1.88 8.02
CA ALA A 51 4.45 -3.10 8.38
C ALA A 51 3.90 -3.13 9.81
N ASP A 52 4.41 -2.31 10.73
CA ASP A 52 3.86 -2.20 12.09
C ASP A 52 2.52 -1.45 12.14
N ILE A 53 2.20 -0.68 11.10
CA ILE A 53 1.06 0.24 11.05
C ILE A 53 0.04 -0.22 10.01
N CYS A 54 0.52 -0.57 8.81
CA CYS A 54 -0.34 -0.88 7.69
C CYS A 54 0.10 -2.10 6.89
N GLN A 55 -0.80 -2.55 6.02
CA GLN A 55 -0.56 -3.54 5.00
C GLN A 55 -0.95 -2.95 3.64
N TRP A 56 -0.01 -3.01 2.70
CA TRP A 56 -0.19 -2.52 1.34
C TRP A 56 -0.75 -3.60 0.42
N PHE A 57 -1.69 -3.20 -0.43
CA PHE A 57 -2.15 -3.96 -1.59
C PHE A 57 -2.07 -3.11 -2.85
N LEU A 58 -1.74 -3.74 -3.97
CA LEU A 58 -1.72 -3.09 -5.28
C LEU A 58 -2.71 -3.75 -6.22
N ALA A 59 -3.49 -2.92 -6.92
CA ALA A 59 -4.34 -3.39 -8.00
C ALA A 59 -4.19 -2.50 -9.26
N PRO A 60 -4.41 -3.05 -10.45
CA PRO A 60 -4.57 -2.24 -11.66
C PRO A 60 -5.78 -1.29 -11.57
N ARG A 61 -5.63 -0.07 -12.09
CA ARG A 61 -6.70 0.92 -12.25
C ARG A 61 -7.07 1.10 -13.72
N PHE A 62 -8.00 0.28 -14.19
CA PHE A 62 -8.57 0.42 -15.54
C PHE A 62 -9.73 1.42 -15.59
N ASP A 63 -10.51 1.50 -14.51
CA ASP A 63 -11.58 2.46 -14.34
C ASP A 63 -11.09 3.67 -13.53
N LYS A 64 -11.00 4.82 -14.18
CA LYS A 64 -10.54 6.08 -13.57
C LYS A 64 -11.56 6.67 -12.59
N SER A 65 -12.79 6.18 -12.53
CA SER A 65 -13.77 6.59 -11.53
C SER A 65 -13.43 6.06 -10.13
N LEU A 66 -12.65 4.98 -10.04
CA LEU A 66 -12.18 4.44 -8.76
C LEU A 66 -11.06 5.31 -8.19
N ILE A 67 -11.11 5.57 -6.88
CA ILE A 67 -10.06 6.30 -6.16
C ILE A 67 -8.75 5.50 -6.09
N GLU A 68 -7.63 6.22 -6.07
CA GLU A 68 -6.28 5.63 -6.05
C GLU A 68 -5.99 4.99 -4.69
N PHE A 69 -6.04 5.78 -3.61
CA PHE A 69 -5.92 5.28 -2.24
C PHE A 69 -7.29 4.92 -1.66
N GLN A 70 -7.41 3.68 -1.20
CA GLN A 70 -8.54 3.24 -0.40
C GLN A 70 -8.05 2.60 0.89
N TYR A 71 -8.62 3.05 2.00
CA TYR A 71 -8.28 2.57 3.33
C TYR A 71 -9.37 1.65 3.85
N SER A 72 -8.97 0.61 4.58
CA SER A 72 -9.90 -0.24 5.31
C SER A 72 -9.29 -0.72 6.62
N LEU A 73 -10.16 -1.00 7.58
CA LEU A 73 -9.79 -1.52 8.89
C LEU A 73 -10.80 -2.59 9.28
N ALA A 74 -10.31 -3.77 9.63
CA ALA A 74 -11.16 -4.94 9.93
C ALA A 74 -12.24 -5.19 8.85
N GLY A 75 -11.86 -5.09 7.57
CA GLY A 75 -12.74 -5.33 6.42
C GLY A 75 -13.74 -4.20 6.12
N LYS A 76 -13.73 -3.08 6.87
CA LYS A 76 -14.59 -1.93 6.62
C LYS A 76 -13.82 -0.81 5.95
N VAL A 77 -14.35 -0.28 4.85
CA VAL A 77 -13.79 0.90 4.18
C VAL A 77 -13.86 2.11 5.10
N LEU A 78 -12.79 2.87 5.16
CA LEU A 78 -12.67 4.10 5.94
C LEU A 78 -12.69 5.33 5.02
N SER A 79 -13.16 6.45 5.57
CA SER A 79 -12.86 7.76 5.00
C SER A 79 -11.40 8.13 5.27
N HIS A 80 -10.86 9.04 4.48
CA HIS A 80 -9.52 9.59 4.68
C HIS A 80 -9.32 10.11 6.12
N ASP A 81 -10.26 10.91 6.66
CA ASP A 81 -10.16 11.43 8.04
C ASP A 81 -10.05 10.34 9.12
N LYS A 82 -10.69 9.18 8.90
CA LYS A 82 -10.60 8.04 9.82
C LYS A 82 -9.25 7.33 9.69
N ALA A 83 -8.71 7.23 8.48
CA ALA A 83 -7.36 6.70 8.26
C ALA A 83 -6.30 7.60 8.91
N VAL A 84 -6.40 8.93 8.75
CA VAL A 84 -5.53 9.91 9.43
C VAL A 84 -5.54 9.71 10.95
N LYS A 85 -6.74 9.62 11.55
CA LYS A 85 -6.87 9.39 13.01
C LYS A 85 -6.28 8.05 13.45
N PHE A 86 -6.43 7.00 12.64
CA PHE A 86 -5.84 5.70 12.92
C PHE A 86 -4.31 5.79 12.93
N VAL A 87 -3.70 6.35 11.89
CA VAL A 87 -2.24 6.48 11.76
C VAL A 87 -1.66 7.37 12.87
N ALA A 88 -2.36 8.43 13.24
CA ALA A 88 -1.95 9.31 14.34
C ALA A 88 -1.86 8.60 15.71
N SER A 89 -2.57 7.49 15.90
CA SER A 89 -2.44 6.67 17.13
C SER A 89 -1.10 5.95 17.26
N PHE A 90 -0.31 5.92 16.18
CA PHE A 90 1.07 5.42 16.13
C PHE A 90 2.11 6.57 16.08
N GLU A 91 1.69 7.80 16.38
CA GLU A 91 2.54 9.00 16.29
C GLU A 91 3.12 9.24 14.88
N GLN A 92 2.42 8.76 13.85
CA GLN A 92 2.77 8.96 12.44
C GLN A 92 1.74 9.86 11.73
N GLN A 93 2.07 10.30 10.51
CA GLN A 93 1.19 11.07 9.65
C GLN A 93 0.89 10.27 8.37
N LEU A 94 -0.38 10.29 7.91
CA LEU A 94 -0.82 9.45 6.79
C LEU A 94 -0.16 9.87 5.47
N ASP A 95 -0.02 11.17 5.24
CA ASP A 95 0.68 11.77 4.09
C ASP A 95 2.15 11.31 4.02
N VAL A 96 2.84 11.18 5.16
CA VAL A 96 4.20 10.65 5.21
C VAL A 96 4.23 9.16 4.83
N ILE A 97 3.27 8.37 5.31
CA ILE A 97 3.15 6.94 4.94
C ILE A 97 2.87 6.79 3.44
N GLU A 98 1.98 7.61 2.88
CA GLU A 98 1.67 7.61 1.45
C GLU A 98 2.87 8.03 0.60
N ALA A 99 3.58 9.10 0.98
CA ALA A 99 4.76 9.55 0.26
C ALA A 99 5.87 8.48 0.24
N GLN A 100 6.11 7.79 1.37
CA GLN A 100 7.07 6.69 1.43
C GLN A 100 6.70 5.54 0.49
N PHE A 101 5.41 5.24 0.37
CA PHE A 101 4.89 4.27 -0.57
C PHE A 101 5.06 4.72 -2.02
N GLU A 102 4.71 5.95 -2.36
CA GLU A 102 4.82 6.50 -3.71
C GLU A 102 6.28 6.56 -4.17
N ASP A 103 7.20 6.96 -3.29
CA ASP A 103 8.64 6.93 -3.55
C ASP A 103 9.13 5.51 -3.85
N LYS A 104 8.72 4.54 -3.03
CA LYS A 104 9.09 3.14 -3.23
C LYS A 104 8.48 2.57 -4.51
N LEU A 105 7.23 2.90 -4.80
CA LEU A 105 6.52 2.48 -5.99
C LEU A 105 7.19 3.03 -7.25
N THR A 106 7.58 4.30 -7.24
CA THR A 106 8.32 4.95 -8.33
C THR A 106 9.64 4.23 -8.62
N GLN A 107 10.38 3.85 -7.57
CA GLN A 107 11.60 3.04 -7.73
C GLN A 107 11.29 1.68 -8.38
N LEU A 108 10.23 1.00 -7.96
CA LEU A 108 9.83 -0.29 -8.50
C LEU A 108 9.40 -0.20 -9.97
N ILE A 109 8.62 0.84 -10.33
CA ILE A 109 8.23 1.14 -11.71
C ILE A 109 9.46 1.32 -12.58
N ASN A 110 10.40 2.18 -12.17
CA ASN A 110 11.62 2.44 -12.93
C ASN A 110 12.46 1.18 -13.13
N GLN A 111 12.60 0.35 -12.09
CA GLN A 111 13.32 -0.93 -12.19
C GLN A 111 12.61 -1.92 -13.12
N TYR A 112 11.28 -1.96 -13.11
CA TYR A 112 10.51 -2.83 -13.99
C TYR A 112 10.66 -2.41 -15.45
N ILE A 113 10.49 -1.11 -15.74
CA ILE A 113 10.66 -0.55 -17.08
C ILE A 113 12.10 -0.79 -17.58
N ALA A 114 13.12 -0.52 -16.76
CA ALA A 114 14.51 -0.72 -17.15
C ALA A 114 14.83 -2.17 -17.55
N ARG A 115 14.22 -3.17 -16.89
CA ARG A 115 14.38 -4.59 -17.23
C ARG A 115 13.62 -5.00 -18.50
N LYS A 116 12.48 -4.36 -18.77
CA LYS A 116 11.69 -4.59 -19.99
C LYS A 116 12.38 -4.08 -21.25
N VAL A 117 13.16 -3.00 -21.13
CA VAL A 117 13.80 -2.31 -22.26
C VAL A 117 15.17 -2.92 -22.63
N VAL A 118 15.62 -3.98 -21.95
CA VAL A 118 16.83 -4.71 -22.35
C VAL A 118 16.49 -5.69 -23.49
N PRO A 119 17.11 -5.57 -24.69
CA PRO A 119 16.89 -6.47 -25.81
C PRO A 119 17.35 -7.91 -25.54
#